data_AF-A0A6N8XCW2-F1
#
_entry.id   AF-A0A6N8XCW2-F1
#
_cell.length_a   1.000
_cell.length_b   1.000
_cell.length_c   1.000
_cell.angle_alpha   90.00
_cell.angle_beta   90.00
_cell.angle_gamma   90.00
#
_symmetry.space_group_name_H-M   'P 1'
#
loop_
_entity.id
_entity.type
_entity.pdbx_description
1 polymer ?
#
loop_
_entity_poly.entity_id
_entity_poly.type
_entity_poly.pdbx_seq_one_letter_code
_entity_poly.pdbx_strand_id
1 'polypeptide(L)'
;MTAPGPVRIASADDSPTQAPPLARDVNGYPDKAITLLVGANPGGGWDQLARLIQQVMITEGILPVPVEVINRGGAGGTIGLTELVTRHRRDPYMLMIGGSTLASASISHGSRFTMLDTVPLARIVSEYDVVAVPADSPFHSMEALVARLRSDPESVVWGGGSAASVDHILVGLIAQAAGVDPRRITYVAFAGGGEASAAVMGGQVTAGVSGLAEWKGLAEAGRMRLLGISSAERLDGIDVPTLREAGLDVVLENWRSLMLPPGVRNSEKEWLLSAIESLRASENWTEVLERFSWTDRYLAGPEFEAFLREEMIDTARILQDLGLGLGGKMHTSVGPYAFPAVALGGVFCFGGIMGWQTYRRRRIQVAAGPDEITGEDGSTTVSWKRFAAAASASLAYILLMPVVGFIFVTPVFLVVQSRIIGSRKLVRDCFVSILLTAAAAAIFTYVLNVELP
;
A
#
# COMPACT_ATOMS: atom_id res chain seq x y z
N MET A 1 6.64 3.30 27.98
CA MET A 1 5.57 4.32 27.89
C MET A 1 4.47 3.73 27.02
N THR A 2 3.24 3.83 27.50
CA THR A 2 2.02 3.31 26.88
C THR A 2 1.84 3.86 25.47
N ALA A 3 1.32 3.05 24.54
CA ALA A 3 0.87 3.51 23.23
C ALA A 3 0.04 4.79 23.37
N PRO A 4 0.07 5.73 22.40
CA PRO A 4 -0.83 6.88 22.44
C PRO A 4 -2.25 6.37 22.67
N GLY A 5 -2.88 6.87 23.73
CA GLY A 5 -4.22 6.44 24.12
C GLY A 5 -5.23 6.66 23.00
N PRO A 6 -6.39 5.98 23.02
CA PRO A 6 -7.44 6.22 22.04
C PRO A 6 -7.75 7.71 21.96
N VAL A 7 -8.03 8.19 20.74
CA VAL A 7 -8.43 9.59 20.49
C VAL A 7 -9.63 9.89 21.38
N ARG A 8 -9.42 10.65 22.47
CA ARG A 8 -10.50 11.33 23.17
C ARG A 8 -10.83 12.57 22.36
N ILE A 9 -11.64 12.39 21.33
CA ILE A 9 -12.50 13.48 20.87
C ILE A 9 -13.49 13.71 22.00
N ALA A 10 -13.74 14.97 22.38
CA ALA A 10 -14.72 15.29 23.39
C ALA A 10 -16.01 14.49 23.14
N SER A 11 -16.55 13.83 24.16
CA SER A 11 -17.82 13.13 24.02
C SER A 11 -18.91 14.13 23.63
N ALA A 12 -19.96 13.66 22.96
CA ALA A 12 -21.10 14.50 22.56
C ALA A 12 -21.69 15.32 23.74
N ASP A 13 -21.48 14.87 24.98
CA ASP A 13 -21.94 15.52 26.21
C ASP A 13 -21.10 16.75 26.66
N ASP A 14 -19.89 16.96 26.12
CA ASP A 14 -18.98 18.04 26.54
C ASP A 14 -18.93 19.23 25.56
N SER A 15 -19.70 19.21 24.47
CA SER A 15 -19.70 20.27 23.44
C SER A 15 -20.75 21.36 23.71
N PRO A 16 -20.43 22.66 23.57
CA PRO A 16 -21.44 23.72 23.61
C PRO A 16 -22.40 23.51 22.43
N THR A 17 -23.70 23.38 22.73
CA THR A 17 -24.85 23.31 21.79
C THR A 17 -24.50 22.83 20.37
N GLN A 18 -24.47 21.51 20.14
CA GLN A 18 -24.27 20.91 18.81
C GLN A 18 -25.12 21.64 17.75
N ALA A 19 -24.45 22.15 16.71
CA ALA A 19 -25.13 22.70 15.56
C ALA A 19 -26.04 21.62 14.94
N PRO A 20 -27.24 21.96 14.44
CA PRO A 20 -28.10 20.98 13.79
C PRO A 20 -27.38 20.37 12.57
N PRO A 21 -27.62 19.07 12.27
CA PRO A 21 -27.06 18.45 11.08
C PRO A 21 -27.38 19.24 9.82
N LEU A 22 -26.51 19.14 8.82
CA LEU A 22 -26.75 19.76 7.51
C LEU A 22 -28.10 19.30 6.95
N ALA A 23 -28.91 20.29 6.56
CA ALA A 23 -30.17 20.04 5.90
C ALA A 23 -29.93 19.30 4.57
N ARG A 24 -30.82 18.39 4.22
CA ARG A 24 -30.80 17.70 2.92
C ARG A 24 -30.95 18.70 1.77
N ASP A 25 -30.45 18.35 0.60
CA ASP A 25 -30.63 19.13 -0.63
C ASP A 25 -32.10 19.18 -1.07
N VAL A 26 -32.39 19.96 -2.12
CA VAL A 26 -33.74 20.14 -2.68
C VAL A 26 -34.39 18.85 -3.19
N ASN A 27 -33.60 17.78 -3.39
CA ASN A 27 -34.07 16.48 -3.85
C ASN A 27 -34.14 15.43 -2.73
N GLY A 28 -33.86 15.83 -1.47
CA GLY A 28 -33.85 14.95 -0.31
C GLY A 28 -32.56 14.15 -0.12
N TYR A 29 -31.47 14.51 -0.81
CA TYR A 29 -30.14 13.92 -0.63
C TYR A 29 -29.42 14.53 0.59
N PRO A 30 -28.66 13.74 1.38
CA PRO A 30 -28.57 12.29 1.34
C PRO A 30 -29.72 11.61 2.12
N ASP A 31 -30.16 10.45 1.64
CA ASP A 31 -31.20 9.62 2.28
C ASP A 31 -30.73 8.26 2.80
N LYS A 32 -29.46 7.92 2.54
CA LYS A 32 -28.77 6.72 3.00
C LYS A 32 -27.30 7.04 3.30
N ALA A 33 -26.58 6.06 3.84
CA ALA A 33 -25.19 6.23 4.23
C ALA A 33 -24.29 6.67 3.07
N ILE A 34 -23.30 7.52 3.39
CA ILE A 34 -22.23 7.92 2.48
C ILE A 34 -21.02 7.01 2.74
N THR A 35 -20.43 6.47 1.68
CA THR A 35 -19.30 5.56 1.75
C THR A 35 -18.03 6.24 1.24
N LEU A 36 -16.97 6.19 2.05
CA LEU A 36 -15.61 6.57 1.71
C LEU A 36 -14.83 5.32 1.26
N LEU A 37 -14.57 5.24 -0.04
CA LEU A 37 -13.71 4.26 -0.67
C LEU A 37 -12.24 4.64 -0.49
N VAL A 38 -11.45 3.72 0.06
CA VAL A 38 -10.02 3.90 0.31
C VAL A 38 -9.22 2.95 -0.58
N GLY A 39 -8.38 3.51 -1.46
CA GLY A 39 -7.50 2.76 -2.37
C GLY A 39 -6.27 2.11 -1.70
N ALA A 40 -6.31 1.89 -0.39
CA ALA A 40 -5.19 1.38 0.41
C ALA A 40 -5.68 0.31 1.40
N ASN A 41 -4.74 -0.48 1.94
CA ASN A 41 -5.03 -1.43 3.00
C ASN A 41 -5.35 -0.70 4.33
N PRO A 42 -6.10 -1.33 5.26
CA PRO A 42 -6.34 -0.77 6.58
C PRO A 42 -5.05 -0.35 7.29
N GLY A 43 -5.08 0.80 7.98
CA GLY A 43 -3.95 1.34 8.73
C GLY A 43 -3.00 2.27 7.94
N GLY A 44 -3.08 2.34 6.61
CA GLY A 44 -2.32 3.33 5.82
C GLY A 44 -2.89 4.76 5.95
N GLY A 45 -2.11 5.79 5.59
CA GLY A 45 -2.51 7.19 5.73
C GLY A 45 -3.87 7.57 5.11
N TRP A 46 -4.27 6.99 3.98
CA TRP A 46 -5.62 7.21 3.40
C TRP A 46 -6.75 6.59 4.22
N ASP A 47 -6.51 5.43 4.85
CA ASP A 47 -7.48 4.79 5.74
C ASP A 47 -7.63 5.59 7.04
N GLN A 48 -6.52 6.08 7.58
CA GLN A 48 -6.53 6.96 8.75
C GLN A 48 -7.31 8.24 8.46
N LEU A 49 -7.04 8.92 7.34
CA LEU A 49 -7.79 10.11 6.92
C LEU A 49 -9.30 9.82 6.82
N ALA A 50 -9.70 8.76 6.11
CA ALA A 50 -11.12 8.43 5.95
C ALA A 50 -11.82 8.16 7.29
N ARG A 51 -11.16 7.45 8.20
CA ARG A 51 -11.71 7.13 9.52
C ARG A 51 -11.79 8.36 10.42
N LEU A 52 -10.84 9.29 10.34
CA LEU A 52 -10.87 10.54 11.10
C LEU A 52 -11.98 11.47 10.58
N ILE A 53 -12.15 11.59 9.26
CA ILE A 53 -13.30 12.27 8.66
C ILE A 53 -14.61 11.66 9.17
N GLN A 54 -14.74 10.33 9.07
CA GLN A 54 -15.92 9.60 9.55
C GLN A 54 -16.17 9.89 11.04
N GLN A 55 -15.13 9.83 11.87
CA GLN A 55 -15.23 10.02 13.31
C GLN A 55 -15.72 11.42 13.66
N VAL A 56 -15.13 12.48 13.08
CA VAL A 56 -15.56 13.87 13.35
C VAL A 56 -16.99 14.10 12.86
N MET A 57 -17.33 13.64 11.65
CA MET A 57 -18.69 13.75 11.11
C MET A 57 -19.75 13.09 12.01
N ILE A 58 -19.42 11.94 12.61
CA ILE A 58 -20.32 11.21 13.54
C ILE A 58 -20.38 11.92 14.88
N THR A 59 -19.24 12.26 15.49
CA THR A 59 -19.19 12.84 16.83
C THR A 59 -19.91 14.19 16.91
N GLU A 60 -19.83 14.99 15.86
CA GLU A 60 -20.48 16.30 15.80
C GLU A 60 -21.86 16.28 15.16
N GLY A 61 -22.33 15.13 14.66
CA GLY A 61 -23.61 15.04 13.98
C GLY A 61 -23.70 15.93 12.73
N ILE A 62 -22.58 16.15 12.03
CA ILE A 62 -22.51 17.06 10.87
C ILE A 62 -23.49 16.62 9.78
N LEU A 63 -23.59 15.30 9.56
CA LEU A 63 -24.41 14.73 8.50
C LEU A 63 -25.71 14.12 9.04
N PRO A 64 -26.82 14.22 8.29
CA PRO A 64 -28.09 13.60 8.67
C PRO A 64 -28.13 12.07 8.40
N VAL A 65 -27.02 11.48 7.98
CA VAL A 65 -26.87 10.07 7.61
C VAL A 65 -25.51 9.53 8.09
N PRO A 66 -25.35 8.21 8.28
CA PRO A 66 -24.06 7.61 8.63
C PRO A 66 -23.01 7.77 7.53
N VAL A 67 -21.73 7.73 7.95
CA VAL A 67 -20.57 7.59 7.05
C VAL A 67 -19.96 6.21 7.25
N GLU A 68 -19.59 5.54 6.16
CA GLU A 68 -18.93 4.23 6.15
C GLU A 68 -17.56 4.32 5.46
N VAL A 69 -16.62 3.46 5.85
CA VAL A 69 -15.29 3.37 5.22
C VAL A 69 -15.08 1.96 4.68
N ILE A 70 -14.71 1.85 3.40
CA ILE A 70 -14.37 0.57 2.77
C ILE A 70 -12.99 0.62 2.11
N ASN A 71 -12.20 -0.44 2.27
CA ASN A 71 -10.88 -0.56 1.67
C ASN A 71 -10.90 -1.41 0.39
N ARG A 72 -10.26 -0.91 -0.66
CA ARG A 72 -9.96 -1.59 -1.94
C ARG A 72 -8.51 -1.29 -2.33
N GLY A 73 -7.59 -1.88 -1.57
CA GLY A 73 -6.15 -1.70 -1.77
C GLY A 73 -5.61 -2.38 -3.02
N GLY A 74 -4.41 -1.94 -3.43
CA GLY A 74 -3.61 -2.54 -4.50
C GLY A 74 -3.28 -1.57 -5.63
N ALA A 75 -2.11 -1.76 -6.25
CA ALA A 75 -1.60 -0.98 -7.38
C ALA A 75 -1.67 0.55 -7.17
N GLY A 76 -1.29 1.03 -5.98
CA GLY A 76 -1.33 2.45 -5.61
C GLY A 76 -2.74 3.06 -5.59
N GLY A 77 -3.79 2.24 -5.45
CA GLY A 77 -5.18 2.67 -5.40
C GLY A 77 -5.91 2.67 -6.74
N THR A 78 -5.23 2.35 -7.84
CA THR A 78 -5.83 2.29 -9.19
C THR A 78 -6.94 1.24 -9.32
N ILE A 79 -6.93 0.19 -8.48
CA ILE A 79 -8.02 -0.78 -8.38
C ILE A 79 -9.30 -0.11 -7.85
N GLY A 80 -9.19 0.64 -6.74
CA GLY A 80 -10.29 1.41 -6.17
C GLY A 80 -10.80 2.49 -7.14
N LEU A 81 -9.89 3.18 -7.82
CA LEU A 81 -10.24 4.16 -8.85
C LEU A 81 -11.03 3.54 -10.00
N THR A 82 -10.59 2.37 -10.49
CA THR A 82 -11.33 1.64 -11.53
C THR A 82 -12.72 1.24 -11.04
N GLU A 83 -12.84 0.76 -9.80
CA GLU A 83 -14.13 0.43 -9.19
C GLU A 83 -15.04 1.68 -9.10
N LEU A 84 -14.51 2.82 -8.65
CA LEU A 84 -15.24 4.08 -8.57
C LEU A 84 -15.80 4.52 -9.93
N VAL A 85 -14.95 4.58 -10.95
CA VAL A 85 -15.31 5.08 -12.27
C VAL A 85 -16.25 4.14 -13.03
N THR A 86 -16.13 2.82 -12.81
CA THR A 86 -16.89 1.82 -13.58
C THR A 86 -18.15 1.31 -12.88
N ARG A 87 -18.07 0.98 -11.58
CA ARG A 87 -19.18 0.35 -10.84
C ARG A 87 -20.07 1.35 -10.14
N HIS A 88 -19.50 2.47 -9.68
CA HIS A 88 -20.20 3.50 -8.90
C HIS A 88 -20.55 4.74 -9.74
N ARG A 89 -20.57 4.62 -11.06
CA ARG A 89 -20.91 5.72 -11.96
C ARG A 89 -22.28 6.31 -11.61
N ARG A 90 -22.36 7.65 -11.49
CA ARG A 90 -23.54 8.42 -11.05
C ARG A 90 -24.01 8.13 -9.61
N ASP A 91 -23.20 7.48 -8.77
CA ASP A 91 -23.54 7.27 -7.36
C ASP A 91 -22.97 8.41 -6.48
N PRO A 92 -23.78 9.37 -6.00
CA PRO A 92 -23.32 10.46 -5.16
C PRO A 92 -23.01 10.01 -3.72
N TYR A 93 -23.33 8.76 -3.35
CA TYR A 93 -23.06 8.23 -2.01
C TYR A 93 -21.67 7.58 -1.92
N MET A 94 -20.97 7.46 -3.05
CA MET A 94 -19.63 6.88 -3.11
C MET A 94 -18.60 7.98 -3.34
N LEU A 95 -17.79 8.26 -2.33
CA LEU A 95 -16.62 9.13 -2.46
C LEU A 95 -15.36 8.27 -2.37
N MET A 96 -14.27 8.72 -2.98
CA MET A 96 -12.98 8.07 -2.85
C MET A 96 -11.94 9.03 -2.29
N ILE A 97 -11.10 8.54 -1.39
CA ILE A 97 -9.86 9.22 -1.01
C ILE A 97 -8.86 9.10 -2.16
N GLY A 98 -8.46 10.23 -2.71
CA GLY A 98 -7.40 10.37 -3.69
C GLY A 98 -6.22 11.17 -3.12
N GLY A 99 -5.21 11.42 -3.96
CA GLY A 99 -4.03 12.17 -3.56
C GLY A 99 -2.87 11.98 -4.53
N SER A 100 -1.72 12.54 -4.18
CA SER A 100 -0.47 12.47 -4.96
C SER A 100 -0.10 11.03 -5.34
N THR A 101 -0.20 10.07 -4.40
CA THR A 101 0.10 8.64 -4.66
C THR A 101 -0.84 8.02 -5.71
N LEU A 102 -2.12 8.43 -5.77
CA LEU A 102 -3.04 7.92 -6.78
C LEU A 102 -2.70 8.50 -8.16
N ALA A 103 -2.35 9.79 -8.21
CA ALA A 103 -1.91 10.46 -9.43
C ALA A 103 -0.69 9.74 -10.01
N SER A 104 0.36 9.57 -9.21
CA SER A 104 1.60 8.93 -9.64
C SER A 104 1.42 7.46 -10.01
N ALA A 105 0.69 6.67 -9.22
CA ALA A 105 0.43 5.27 -9.51
C ALA A 105 -0.41 5.09 -10.79
N SER A 106 -1.38 5.97 -11.04
CA SER A 106 -2.20 5.88 -12.27
C SER A 106 -1.37 6.07 -13.54
N ILE A 107 -0.37 6.95 -13.48
CA ILE A 107 0.56 7.19 -14.59
C ILE A 107 1.56 6.04 -14.71
N SER A 108 2.24 5.71 -13.61
CA SER A 108 3.32 4.72 -13.58
C SER A 108 2.86 3.32 -14.01
N HIS A 109 1.67 2.89 -13.55
CA HIS A 109 1.11 1.59 -13.92
C HIS A 109 0.39 1.57 -15.27
N GLY A 110 0.30 2.71 -15.99
CA GLY A 110 -0.44 2.78 -17.25
C GLY A 110 -1.92 2.46 -17.06
N SER A 111 -2.49 2.94 -15.95
CA SER A 111 -3.87 2.69 -15.61
C SER A 111 -4.80 3.17 -16.72
N ARG A 112 -5.83 2.37 -17.02
CA ARG A 112 -6.87 2.77 -17.98
C ARG A 112 -7.60 4.04 -17.55
N PHE A 113 -7.75 4.24 -16.25
CA PHE A 113 -8.43 5.39 -15.66
C PHE A 113 -7.46 6.15 -14.75
N THR A 114 -7.59 7.46 -14.74
CA THR A 114 -6.82 8.39 -13.92
C THR A 114 -7.75 9.20 -13.03
N MET A 115 -7.17 10.03 -12.15
CA MET A 115 -7.94 10.97 -11.34
C MET A 115 -8.78 11.93 -12.20
N LEU A 116 -8.39 12.18 -13.46
CA LEU A 116 -9.14 13.02 -14.42
C LEU A 116 -10.42 12.36 -14.94
N ASP A 117 -10.61 11.06 -14.74
CA ASP A 117 -11.84 10.33 -15.09
C ASP A 117 -12.89 10.35 -13.95
N THR A 118 -12.59 11.08 -12.88
CA THR A 118 -13.48 11.30 -11.73
C THR A 118 -14.02 12.73 -11.75
N VAL A 119 -14.87 13.07 -10.78
CA VAL A 119 -15.22 14.46 -10.47
C VAL A 119 -14.43 14.88 -9.23
N PRO A 120 -13.39 15.73 -9.37
CA PRO A 120 -12.64 16.24 -8.23
C PRO A 120 -13.57 17.06 -7.32
N LEU A 121 -13.62 16.69 -6.04
CA LEU A 121 -14.49 17.38 -5.08
C LEU A 121 -13.70 18.45 -4.34
N ALA A 122 -12.73 18.04 -3.53
CA ALA A 122 -11.83 18.96 -2.84
C ALA A 122 -10.52 18.27 -2.44
N ARG A 123 -9.40 19.00 -2.52
CA ARG A 123 -8.20 18.75 -1.71
C ARG A 123 -8.53 19.16 -0.28
N ILE A 124 -8.11 18.39 0.71
CA ILE A 124 -8.48 18.64 2.12
C ILE A 124 -7.25 18.85 2.98
N VAL A 125 -6.29 17.94 2.88
CA VAL A 125 -5.08 17.97 3.70
C VAL A 125 -3.85 17.77 2.85
N SER A 126 -2.73 18.24 3.36
CA SER A 126 -1.43 17.74 2.97
C SER A 126 -0.57 17.42 4.17
N GLU A 127 0.50 16.70 3.92
CA GLU A 127 1.62 16.58 4.83
C GLU A 127 2.95 16.55 4.09
N TYR A 128 4.03 16.53 4.84
CA TYR A 128 5.37 16.36 4.32
C TYR A 128 5.95 15.04 4.77
N ASP A 129 6.83 14.50 3.94
CA ASP A 129 7.49 13.24 4.17
C ASP A 129 8.85 13.48 4.85
N VAL A 130 9.25 12.54 5.69
CA VAL A 130 10.52 12.56 6.43
C VAL A 130 11.40 11.40 5.99
N VAL A 131 12.70 11.68 5.91
CA VAL A 131 13.74 10.66 5.78
C VAL A 131 14.16 10.21 7.17
N ALA A 132 14.14 8.90 7.42
CA ALA A 132 14.52 8.33 8.70
C ALA A 132 15.55 7.21 8.55
N VAL A 133 16.29 6.94 9.62
CA VAL A 133 17.22 5.81 9.73
C VAL A 133 17.00 5.07 11.04
N PRO A 134 17.47 3.81 11.17
CA PRO A 134 17.47 3.11 12.46
C PRO A 134 18.11 3.96 13.57
N ALA A 135 17.66 3.82 14.82
CA ALA A 135 18.16 4.62 15.93
C ALA A 135 19.69 4.46 16.15
N ASP A 136 20.20 3.26 15.92
CA ASP A 136 21.61 2.88 16.00
C ASP A 136 22.38 3.08 14.68
N SER A 137 21.74 3.68 13.67
CA SER A 137 22.37 3.96 12.37
C SER A 137 23.61 4.84 12.52
N PRO A 138 24.69 4.55 11.76
CA PRO A 138 25.87 5.42 11.69
C PRO A 138 25.59 6.76 11.00
N PHE A 139 24.45 6.91 10.33
CA PHE A 139 24.03 8.16 9.71
C PHE A 139 23.34 9.06 10.74
N HIS A 140 23.95 10.22 11.01
CA HIS A 140 23.42 11.20 11.95
C HIS A 140 22.85 12.45 11.26
N SER A 141 23.02 12.57 9.94
CA SER A 141 22.52 13.71 9.17
C SER A 141 22.24 13.32 7.72
N MET A 142 21.47 14.15 7.01
CA MET A 142 21.23 13.96 5.58
C MET A 142 22.52 14.05 4.76
N GLU A 143 23.46 14.91 5.14
CA GLU A 143 24.74 15.05 4.43
C GLU A 143 25.54 13.74 4.47
N ALA A 144 25.56 13.05 5.62
CA ALA A 144 26.25 11.77 5.76
C ALA A 144 25.59 10.67 4.91
N LEU A 145 24.25 10.63 4.89
CA LEU A 145 23.49 9.69 4.06
C LEU A 145 23.70 9.97 2.57
N VAL A 146 23.67 11.25 2.16
CA VAL A 146 23.90 11.69 0.77
C VAL A 146 25.33 11.41 0.33
N ALA A 147 26.32 11.56 1.20
CA ALA A 147 27.71 11.20 0.89
C ALA A 147 27.82 9.69 0.59
N ARG A 148 27.11 8.84 1.36
CA ARG A 148 27.02 7.41 1.06
C ARG A 148 26.31 7.16 -0.27
N LEU A 149 25.17 7.81 -0.49
CA LEU A 149 24.39 7.68 -1.72
C LEU A 149 25.22 8.06 -2.96
N ARG A 150 26.03 9.12 -2.90
CA ARG A 150 26.91 9.54 -4.00
C ARG A 150 28.03 8.55 -4.29
N SER A 151 28.64 7.99 -3.25
CA SER A 151 29.79 7.07 -3.39
C SER A 151 29.37 5.67 -3.83
N ASP A 152 28.24 5.18 -3.34
CA ASP A 152 27.75 3.82 -3.58
C ASP A 152 26.21 3.80 -3.54
N PRO A 153 25.53 4.25 -4.60
CA PRO A 153 24.07 4.40 -4.62
C PRO A 153 23.29 3.14 -4.23
N GLU A 154 23.74 1.99 -4.73
CA GLU A 154 23.05 0.70 -4.57
C GLU A 154 23.14 0.17 -3.13
N SER A 155 24.14 0.62 -2.36
CA SER A 155 24.30 0.26 -0.95
C SER A 155 23.36 1.00 0.01
N VAL A 156 22.73 2.09 -0.45
CA VAL A 156 21.67 2.75 0.30
C VAL A 156 20.35 2.10 -0.11
N VAL A 157 19.91 1.14 0.70
CA VAL A 157 18.60 0.50 0.52
C VAL A 157 17.55 1.42 1.14
N TRP A 158 16.66 1.95 0.32
CA TRP A 158 15.55 2.79 0.75
C TRP A 158 14.30 1.96 0.98
N GLY A 159 13.54 2.25 2.03
CA GLY A 159 12.23 1.63 2.29
C GLY A 159 11.13 2.67 2.43
N GLY A 160 9.96 2.43 1.85
CA GLY A 160 8.83 3.34 1.98
C GLY A 160 7.53 2.73 1.46
N GLY A 161 6.56 3.58 1.16
CA GLY A 161 5.31 3.20 0.53
C GLY A 161 5.45 2.46 -0.79
N SER A 162 4.30 2.17 -1.42
CA SER A 162 4.24 1.34 -2.62
C SER A 162 5.11 1.88 -3.76
N ALA A 163 5.42 1.02 -4.73
CA ALA A 163 6.12 1.47 -5.94
C ALA A 163 5.39 2.67 -6.59
N ALA A 164 6.15 3.65 -7.06
CA ALA A 164 5.69 4.95 -7.55
C ALA A 164 4.85 5.78 -6.57
N SER A 165 4.85 5.49 -5.26
CA SER A 165 4.26 6.41 -4.26
C SER A 165 5.06 7.71 -4.14
N VAL A 166 4.50 8.67 -3.40
CA VAL A 166 5.19 9.91 -3.01
C VAL A 166 6.54 9.63 -2.37
N ASP A 167 6.63 8.61 -1.52
CA ASP A 167 7.85 8.18 -0.83
C ASP A 167 8.94 7.77 -1.85
N HIS A 168 8.58 6.96 -2.86
CA HIS A 168 9.51 6.55 -3.91
C HIS A 168 9.92 7.75 -4.79
N ILE A 169 8.96 8.63 -5.10
CA ILE A 169 9.26 9.88 -5.82
C ILE A 169 10.24 10.73 -5.01
N LEU A 170 10.06 10.87 -3.69
CA LEU A 170 10.97 11.64 -2.84
C LEU A 170 12.39 11.07 -2.88
N VAL A 171 12.55 9.75 -2.77
CA VAL A 171 13.86 9.12 -2.88
C VAL A 171 14.51 9.41 -4.23
N GLY A 172 13.73 9.33 -5.33
CA GLY A 172 14.21 9.68 -6.65
C GLY A 172 14.64 11.14 -6.77
N LEU A 173 13.86 12.08 -6.23
CA LEU A 173 14.18 13.51 -6.19
C LEU A 173 15.43 13.79 -5.34
N ILE A 174 15.59 13.11 -4.20
CA ILE A 174 16.81 13.17 -3.37
C ILE A 174 18.01 12.68 -4.16
N ALA A 175 17.90 11.55 -4.87
CA ALA A 175 18.99 11.04 -5.71
C ALA A 175 19.36 12.03 -6.81
N GLN A 176 18.36 12.58 -7.52
CA GLN A 176 18.57 13.58 -8.56
C GLN A 176 19.26 14.84 -8.03
N ALA A 177 18.78 15.39 -6.90
CA ALA A 177 19.38 16.55 -6.24
C ALA A 177 20.78 16.25 -5.69
N ALA A 178 21.06 14.99 -5.32
CA ALA A 178 22.38 14.53 -4.95
C ALA A 178 23.32 14.34 -6.15
N GLY A 179 22.85 14.45 -7.40
CA GLY A 179 23.64 14.17 -8.60
C GLY A 179 23.83 12.68 -8.89
N VAL A 180 22.95 11.84 -8.36
CA VAL A 180 22.91 10.39 -8.56
C VAL A 180 21.80 10.05 -9.55
N ASP A 181 22.07 9.17 -10.51
CA ASP A 181 21.03 8.67 -11.41
C ASP A 181 19.93 7.94 -10.60
N PRO A 182 18.67 8.43 -10.60
CA PRO A 182 17.59 7.82 -9.86
C PRO A 182 17.37 6.34 -10.20
N ARG A 183 17.76 5.89 -11.39
CA ARG A 183 17.64 4.47 -11.79
C ARG A 183 18.57 3.52 -11.03
N ARG A 184 19.55 4.06 -10.29
CA ARG A 184 20.51 3.30 -9.49
C ARG A 184 20.11 3.17 -8.02
N ILE A 185 18.99 3.77 -7.61
CA ILE A 185 18.52 3.63 -6.24
C ILE A 185 17.99 2.21 -6.00
N THR A 186 18.32 1.64 -4.85
CA THR A 186 17.70 0.39 -4.38
C THR A 186 16.49 0.76 -3.53
N TYR A 187 15.27 0.56 -4.04
CA TYR A 187 14.03 0.89 -3.33
C TYR A 187 13.19 -0.36 -3.03
N VAL A 188 12.87 -0.56 -1.75
CA VAL A 188 12.00 -1.63 -1.26
C VAL A 188 10.63 -1.04 -0.96
N ALA A 189 9.66 -1.40 -1.80
CA ALA A 189 8.27 -0.97 -1.66
C ALA A 189 7.52 -1.82 -0.62
N PHE A 190 6.82 -1.16 0.29
CA PHE A 190 5.94 -1.79 1.27
C PHE A 190 4.48 -1.45 1.00
N ALA A 191 3.55 -2.23 1.58
CA ALA A 191 2.12 -2.00 1.38
C ALA A 191 1.59 -0.76 2.12
N GLY A 192 2.38 -0.20 3.05
CA GLY A 192 2.10 1.03 3.79
C GLY A 192 3.19 1.33 4.83
N GLY A 193 3.15 2.51 5.45
CA GLY A 193 4.24 2.97 6.32
C GLY A 193 4.41 2.20 7.63
N GLY A 194 3.42 1.40 8.06
CA GLY A 194 3.56 0.46 9.17
C GLY A 194 4.62 -0.63 8.90
N GLU A 195 4.57 -1.28 7.73
CA GLU A 195 5.57 -2.27 7.32
C GLU A 195 6.94 -1.61 7.09
N ALA A 196 6.96 -0.44 6.45
CA ALA A 196 8.19 0.32 6.22
C ALA A 196 8.87 0.72 7.54
N SER A 197 8.10 1.19 8.53
CA SER A 197 8.64 1.56 9.85
C SER A 197 9.30 0.37 10.55
N ALA A 198 8.72 -0.83 10.45
CA ALA A 198 9.29 -2.05 11.03
C ALA A 198 10.60 -2.43 10.33
N ALA A 199 10.67 -2.31 9.01
CA ALA A 199 11.88 -2.57 8.24
C ALA A 199 13.02 -1.59 8.60
N VAL A 200 12.70 -0.30 8.75
CA VAL A 200 13.65 0.74 9.18
C VAL A 200 14.13 0.46 10.61
N MET A 201 13.22 0.28 11.58
CA MET A 201 13.61 0.01 12.98
C MET A 201 14.41 -1.29 13.13
N GLY A 202 14.15 -2.28 12.26
CA GLY A 202 14.87 -3.56 12.23
C GLY A 202 16.20 -3.52 11.47
N GLY A 203 16.58 -2.38 10.87
CA GLY A 203 17.81 -2.26 10.07
C GLY A 203 17.80 -3.07 8.77
N GLN A 204 16.62 -3.45 8.27
CA GLN A 204 16.48 -4.20 7.01
C GLN A 204 16.70 -3.30 5.78
N VAL A 205 16.49 -2.00 5.95
CA VAL A 205 16.80 -0.95 4.97
C VAL A 205 17.74 0.07 5.61
N THR A 206 18.56 0.72 4.80
CA THR A 206 19.54 1.74 5.25
C THR A 206 18.84 3.01 5.73
N ALA A 207 17.84 3.45 4.96
CA ALA A 207 17.03 4.62 5.24
C ALA A 207 15.58 4.35 4.82
N GLY A 208 14.65 5.05 5.43
CA GLY A 208 13.25 5.01 5.06
C GLY A 208 12.69 6.39 4.73
N VAL A 209 11.58 6.39 4.00
CA VAL A 209 10.73 7.57 3.76
C VAL A 209 9.28 7.23 4.11
N SER A 210 8.58 8.14 4.78
CA SER A 210 7.12 8.13 4.98
C SER A 210 6.65 9.52 5.42
N GLY A 211 5.33 9.71 5.50
CA GLY A 211 4.72 10.91 6.07
C GLY A 211 5.13 11.15 7.53
N LEU A 212 5.37 12.41 7.88
CA LEU A 212 5.76 12.82 9.24
C LEU A 212 4.80 12.28 10.30
N ALA A 213 3.49 12.30 10.03
CA ALA A 213 2.46 11.87 10.97
C ALA A 213 2.67 10.44 11.47
N GLU A 214 3.16 9.56 10.59
CA GLU A 214 3.33 8.15 10.88
C GLU A 214 4.58 7.88 11.74
N TRP A 215 5.63 8.69 11.59
CA TRP A 215 6.95 8.39 12.16
C TRP A 215 7.39 9.35 13.28
N LYS A 216 6.75 10.51 13.44
CA LYS A 216 7.04 11.48 14.51
C LYS A 216 7.08 10.81 15.90
N GLY A 217 6.02 10.08 16.26
CA GLY A 217 5.95 9.41 17.57
C GLY A 217 6.99 8.30 17.76
N LEU A 218 7.41 7.62 16.68
CA LEU A 218 8.47 6.62 16.73
C LEU A 218 9.85 7.27 16.94
N ALA A 219 10.08 8.42 16.31
CA ALA A 219 11.30 9.19 16.48
C ALA A 219 11.39 9.81 17.89
N GLU A 220 10.31 10.39 18.40
CA GLU A 220 10.21 10.92 19.78
C GLU A 220 10.44 9.82 20.82
N ALA A 221 10.01 8.59 20.53
CA ALA A 221 10.28 7.41 21.37
C ALA A 221 11.71 6.85 21.21
N GLY A 222 12.57 7.50 20.43
CA GLY A 222 13.96 7.10 20.18
C GLY A 222 14.10 5.79 19.39
N ARG A 223 13.07 5.38 18.65
CA ARG A 223 13.06 4.11 17.89
C ARG A 223 13.66 4.24 16.49
N MET A 224 13.73 5.46 15.98
CA MET A 224 14.38 5.84 14.73
C MET A 224 14.87 7.28 14.82
N ARG A 225 15.71 7.71 13.89
CA ARG A 225 16.19 9.09 13.79
C ARG A 225 15.70 9.71 12.49
N LEU A 226 14.99 10.83 12.58
CA LEU A 226 14.65 11.64 11.42
C LEU A 226 15.87 12.45 11.02
N LEU A 227 16.20 12.45 9.73
CA LEU A 227 17.36 13.15 9.17
C LEU A 227 16.96 14.39 8.40
N GLY A 228 15.82 14.38 7.72
CA GLY A 228 15.36 15.50 6.92
C GLY A 228 13.86 15.45 6.63
N ILE A 229 13.26 16.60 6.35
CA ILE A 229 11.84 16.73 5.96
C ILE A 229 11.70 17.41 4.60
N SER A 230 10.72 16.96 3.78
CA SER A 230 10.49 17.45 2.42
C SER A 230 9.77 18.80 2.34
N SER A 231 9.59 19.50 3.46
CA SER A 231 8.95 20.81 3.52
C SER A 231 9.90 21.91 3.02
N ALA A 232 9.31 22.97 2.46
CA ALA A 232 10.07 24.13 1.99
C ALA A 232 10.77 24.87 3.14
N GLU A 233 10.14 24.88 4.30
CA GLU A 233 10.58 25.52 5.54
C GLU A 233 10.39 24.54 6.71
N ARG A 234 11.07 24.78 7.83
CA ARG A 234 10.88 23.96 9.04
C ARG A 234 9.45 24.08 9.53
N LEU A 235 8.90 22.97 10.03
CA LEU A 235 7.57 22.95 10.63
C LEU A 235 7.65 23.27 12.13
N ASP A 236 6.66 24.00 12.62
CA ASP A 236 6.58 24.35 14.05
C ASP A 236 6.55 23.09 14.93
N GLY A 237 7.39 23.08 15.95
CA GLY A 237 7.50 21.96 16.90
C GLY A 237 8.17 20.70 16.34
N ILE A 238 8.75 20.75 15.13
CA ILE A 238 9.48 19.64 14.52
C ILE A 238 10.97 19.99 14.41
N ASP A 239 11.80 19.37 15.26
CA ASP A 239 13.26 19.57 15.25
C ASP A 239 13.95 18.66 14.22
N VAL A 240 13.62 18.86 12.95
CA VAL A 240 14.20 18.15 11.80
C VAL A 240 14.54 19.18 10.72
N PRO A 241 15.78 19.20 10.17
CA PRO A 241 16.12 20.12 9.10
C PRO A 241 15.34 19.79 7.82
N THR A 242 15.04 20.80 7.03
CA THR A 242 14.51 20.60 5.68
C THR A 242 15.58 19.96 4.78
N LEU A 243 15.15 19.29 3.72
CA LEU A 243 16.07 18.81 2.68
C LEU A 243 16.87 19.97 2.05
N ARG A 244 16.27 21.17 1.95
CA ARG A 244 16.95 22.38 1.49
C ARG A 244 18.09 22.83 2.39
N GLU A 245 17.87 22.83 3.71
CA GLU A 245 18.94 23.11 4.68
C GLU A 245 20.08 22.08 4.61
N ALA A 246 19.77 20.84 4.22
CA ALA A 246 20.75 19.78 3.97
C ALA A 246 21.41 19.87 2.57
N GLY A 247 21.15 20.93 1.80
CA GLY A 247 21.76 21.16 0.49
C GLY A 247 21.12 20.39 -0.67
N LEU A 248 19.89 19.88 -0.50
CA LEU A 248 19.09 19.24 -1.54
C LEU A 248 17.89 20.13 -1.86
N ASP A 249 17.82 20.71 -3.08
CA ASP A 249 16.66 21.50 -3.49
C ASP A 249 15.48 20.58 -3.85
N VAL A 250 14.85 20.03 -2.81
CA VAL A 250 13.74 19.10 -2.90
C VAL A 250 12.63 19.58 -1.97
N VAL A 251 11.47 19.84 -2.55
CA VAL A 251 10.22 20.08 -1.82
C VAL A 251 9.18 19.15 -2.41
N LEU A 252 8.50 18.40 -1.55
CA LEU A 252 7.43 17.49 -1.98
C LEU A 252 6.36 17.46 -0.91
N GLU A 253 5.16 17.90 -1.28
CA GLU A 253 3.98 17.90 -0.43
C GLU A 253 3.09 16.71 -0.81
N ASN A 254 2.72 15.88 0.17
CA ASN A 254 1.85 14.73 0.00
C ASN A 254 0.39 15.15 0.26
N TRP A 255 -0.36 15.48 -0.79
CA TRP A 255 -1.73 15.97 -0.64
C TRP A 255 -2.78 14.87 -0.81
N ARG A 256 -3.93 15.07 -0.16
CA ARG A 256 -5.07 14.16 -0.19
C ARG A 256 -6.37 14.89 -0.52
N SER A 257 -7.24 14.19 -1.23
CA SER A 257 -8.48 14.75 -1.75
C SER A 257 -9.66 13.79 -1.61
N LEU A 258 -10.87 14.33 -1.71
CA LEU A 258 -12.07 13.57 -2.01
C LEU A 258 -12.41 13.67 -3.49
N MET A 259 -12.83 12.55 -4.06
CA MET A 259 -13.26 12.45 -5.45
C MET A 259 -14.62 11.76 -5.54
N LEU A 260 -15.42 12.16 -6.52
CA LEU A 260 -16.71 11.57 -6.84
C LEU A 260 -16.64 10.77 -8.15
N PRO A 261 -17.50 9.77 -8.34
CA PRO A 261 -17.60 9.08 -9.61
C PRO A 261 -18.18 10.02 -10.69
N PRO A 262 -17.93 9.73 -11.98
CA PRO A 262 -18.45 10.56 -13.05
C PRO A 262 -19.98 10.51 -13.12
N GLY A 263 -20.60 11.66 -13.40
CA GLY A 263 -22.04 11.79 -13.63
C GLY A 263 -22.90 12.06 -12.39
N VAL A 264 -22.28 12.42 -11.26
CA VAL A 264 -22.96 12.98 -10.08
C VAL A 264 -23.55 14.36 -10.41
N ARG A 265 -24.71 14.72 -9.84
CA ARG A 265 -25.39 16.00 -10.10
C ARG A 265 -24.70 17.14 -9.35
N ASN A 266 -24.85 18.35 -9.87
CA ASN A 266 -24.30 19.54 -9.23
C ASN A 266 -24.86 19.79 -7.82
N SER A 267 -26.16 19.56 -7.59
CA SER A 267 -26.75 19.76 -6.25
C SER A 267 -26.15 18.82 -5.19
N GLU A 268 -25.79 17.60 -5.59
CA GLU A 268 -25.14 16.61 -4.71
C GLU A 268 -23.69 16.99 -4.45
N LYS A 269 -22.97 17.46 -5.49
CA LYS A 269 -21.61 17.99 -5.37
C LYS A 269 -21.58 19.19 -4.42
N GLU A 270 -22.50 20.13 -4.58
CA GLU A 270 -22.62 21.33 -3.73
C GLU A 270 -22.93 20.95 -2.28
N TRP A 271 -23.85 20.02 -2.05
CA TRP A 271 -24.16 19.54 -0.71
C TRP A 271 -22.94 18.90 -0.03
N LEU A 272 -22.20 18.07 -0.77
CA LEU A 272 -20.97 17.43 -0.26
C LEU A 272 -19.85 18.44 0.00
N LEU A 273 -19.76 19.52 -0.78
CA LEU A 273 -18.84 20.61 -0.50
C LEU A 273 -19.20 21.32 0.82
N SER A 274 -20.49 21.60 1.05
CA SER A 274 -20.94 22.15 2.34
C SER A 274 -20.64 21.21 3.51
N ALA A 275 -20.76 19.89 3.33
CA ALA A 275 -20.35 18.91 4.32
C ALA A 275 -18.85 19.00 4.66
N ILE A 276 -17.99 19.15 3.65
CA ILE A 276 -16.55 19.32 3.85
C ILE A 276 -16.25 20.67 4.53
N GLU A 277 -16.97 21.74 4.20
CA GLU A 277 -16.82 23.04 4.86
C GLU A 277 -17.22 22.97 6.34
N SER A 278 -18.32 22.28 6.68
CA SER A 278 -18.71 22.04 8.06
C SER A 278 -17.67 21.21 8.83
N LEU A 279 -17.12 20.16 8.20
CA LEU A 279 -15.98 19.43 8.77
C LEU A 279 -14.80 20.35 9.02
N ARG A 280 -14.46 21.24 8.09
CA ARG A 280 -13.30 22.13 8.26
C ARG A 280 -13.49 23.18 9.33
N ALA A 281 -14.73 23.60 9.57
CA ALA A 281 -15.07 24.55 10.63
C ALA A 281 -15.06 23.92 12.03
N SER A 282 -14.93 22.59 12.13
CA SER A 282 -14.90 21.85 13.39
C SER A 282 -13.60 22.09 14.18
N GLU A 283 -13.75 22.32 15.48
CA GLU A 283 -12.63 22.31 16.42
C GLU A 283 -11.98 20.91 16.50
N ASN A 284 -12.79 19.84 16.53
CA ASN A 284 -12.25 18.47 16.52
C ASN A 284 -11.46 18.16 15.25
N TRP A 285 -11.87 18.70 14.10
CA TRP A 285 -11.07 18.58 12.88
C TRP A 285 -9.76 19.35 12.97
N THR A 286 -9.77 20.55 13.55
CA THR A 286 -8.56 21.33 13.82
C THR A 286 -7.59 20.54 14.72
N GLU A 287 -8.09 19.94 15.80
CA GLU A 287 -7.30 19.06 16.68
C GLU A 287 -6.72 17.83 15.94
N VAL A 288 -7.50 17.26 15.01
CA VAL A 288 -7.02 16.18 14.16
C VAL A 288 -5.86 16.66 13.29
N LEU A 289 -5.98 17.82 12.64
CA LEU A 289 -4.91 18.38 11.81
C LEU A 289 -3.62 18.58 12.62
N GLU A 290 -3.72 19.20 13.80
CA GLU A 290 -2.57 19.42 14.69
C GLU A 290 -1.92 18.12 15.14
N ARG A 291 -2.72 17.17 15.62
CA ARG A 291 -2.25 15.87 16.13
C ARG A 291 -1.48 15.08 15.07
N PHE A 292 -1.97 15.10 13.83
CA PHE A 292 -1.34 14.40 12.71
C PHE A 292 -0.32 15.28 11.99
N SER A 293 -0.09 16.52 12.42
CA SER A 293 0.81 17.47 11.75
C SER A 293 0.45 17.65 10.27
N TRP A 294 -0.86 17.59 9.96
CA TRP A 294 -1.42 17.83 8.65
C TRP A 294 -1.72 19.31 8.48
N THR A 295 -1.49 19.81 7.27
CA THR A 295 -1.85 21.18 6.91
C THR A 295 -3.20 21.21 6.24
N ASP A 296 -4.07 22.13 6.66
CA ASP A 296 -5.29 22.43 5.91
C ASP A 296 -4.91 23.00 4.54
N ARG A 297 -5.24 22.24 3.49
CA ARG A 297 -4.93 22.54 2.11
C ARG A 297 -6.19 22.56 1.25
N TYR A 298 -7.28 23.04 1.84
CA TYR A 298 -8.55 23.10 1.16
C TYR A 298 -8.47 23.85 -0.16
N LEU A 299 -8.84 23.14 -1.21
CA LEU A 299 -9.01 23.66 -2.56
C LEU A 299 -10.13 22.86 -3.21
N ALA A 300 -11.15 23.53 -3.72
CA ALA A 300 -12.32 22.90 -4.32
C ALA A 300 -12.66 23.58 -5.64
N GLY A 301 -13.73 23.12 -6.28
CA GLY A 301 -14.28 23.78 -7.47
C GLY A 301 -13.32 23.79 -8.67
N PRO A 302 -13.50 24.75 -9.60
CA PRO A 302 -12.68 24.87 -10.80
C PRO A 302 -11.18 24.98 -10.53
N GLU A 303 -10.79 25.59 -9.41
CA GLU A 303 -9.40 25.75 -9.00
C GLU A 303 -8.75 24.39 -8.69
N PHE A 304 -9.48 23.49 -8.02
CA PHE A 304 -8.97 22.14 -7.78
C PHE A 304 -8.91 21.31 -9.07
N GLU A 305 -9.86 21.49 -9.98
CA GLU A 305 -9.83 20.84 -11.29
C GLU A 305 -8.63 21.31 -12.13
N ALA A 306 -8.27 22.60 -12.07
CA ALA A 306 -7.08 23.15 -12.71
C ALA A 306 -5.79 22.61 -12.09
N PHE A 307 -5.68 22.68 -10.76
CA PHE A 307 -4.57 22.11 -9.99
C PHE A 307 -4.32 20.64 -10.35
N LEU A 308 -5.38 19.82 -10.38
CA LEU A 308 -5.24 18.40 -10.67
C LEU A 308 -4.70 18.13 -12.08
N ARG A 309 -5.04 18.96 -13.07
CA ARG A 309 -4.50 18.81 -14.43
C ARG A 309 -3.01 19.11 -14.49
N GLU A 310 -2.59 20.19 -13.84
CA GLU A 310 -1.18 20.59 -13.75
C GLU A 310 -0.38 19.52 -12.99
N GLU A 311 -0.89 19.09 -11.84
CA GLU A 311 -0.30 18.06 -11.01
C GLU A 311 -0.10 16.74 -11.77
N MET A 312 -1.07 16.32 -12.60
CA MET A 312 -0.93 15.11 -13.42
C MET A 312 0.17 15.25 -14.48
N ILE A 313 0.35 16.45 -15.06
CA ILE A 313 1.42 16.73 -16.03
C ILE A 313 2.79 16.73 -15.35
N ASP A 314 2.90 17.43 -14.22
CA ASP A 314 4.16 17.54 -13.49
C ASP A 314 4.57 16.20 -12.89
N THR A 315 3.63 15.44 -12.33
CA THR A 315 3.88 14.07 -11.86
C THR A 315 4.35 13.17 -12.99
N ALA A 316 3.77 13.27 -14.19
CA ALA A 316 4.22 12.47 -15.33
C ALA A 316 5.66 12.80 -15.73
N ARG A 317 6.03 14.09 -15.72
CA ARG A 317 7.39 14.54 -16.00
C ARG A 317 8.38 14.01 -14.96
N ILE A 318 8.06 14.18 -13.68
CA ILE A 318 8.86 13.67 -12.56
C ILE A 318 9.06 12.16 -12.71
N LEU A 319 7.99 11.38 -12.89
CA LEU A 319 8.10 9.94 -13.06
C LEU A 319 8.96 9.55 -14.26
N GLN A 320 8.87 10.27 -15.38
CA GLN A 320 9.71 10.03 -16.54
C GLN A 320 11.20 10.27 -16.22
N ASP A 321 11.52 11.39 -15.57
CA ASP A 321 12.89 11.76 -15.21
C ASP A 321 13.51 10.77 -14.22
N LEU A 322 12.70 10.31 -13.27
CA LEU A 322 13.09 9.29 -12.28
C LEU A 322 13.15 7.86 -12.84
N GLY A 323 12.70 7.64 -14.09
CA GLY A 323 12.63 6.30 -14.66
C GLY A 323 11.52 5.43 -14.06
N LEU A 324 10.52 6.05 -13.43
CA LEU A 324 9.32 5.43 -12.85
C LEU A 324 8.07 5.55 -13.75
N GLY A 325 8.18 6.20 -14.91
CA GLY A 325 7.11 6.33 -15.90
C GLY A 325 6.89 5.06 -16.74
N LEU A 326 5.92 5.12 -17.66
CA LEU A 326 5.58 4.01 -18.58
C LEU A 326 6.80 3.58 -19.40
N GLY A 327 7.32 2.38 -19.13
CA GLY A 327 8.49 1.81 -19.80
C GLY A 327 9.81 1.93 -19.02
N GLY A 328 9.79 2.53 -17.83
CA GLY A 328 10.87 2.38 -16.86
C GLY A 328 10.99 0.91 -16.44
N LYS A 329 12.19 0.32 -16.53
CA LYS A 329 12.46 -0.97 -15.91
C LYS A 329 12.41 -0.76 -14.40
N MET A 330 11.22 -0.91 -13.83
CA MET A 330 11.03 -0.81 -12.40
C MET A 330 11.60 -2.07 -11.77
N HIS A 331 12.80 -1.98 -11.19
CA HIS A 331 13.36 -3.05 -10.38
C HIS A 331 12.66 -3.03 -9.02
N THR A 332 11.42 -3.52 -8.95
CA THR A 332 10.82 -3.87 -7.66
C THR A 332 11.52 -5.12 -7.15
N SER A 333 12.56 -4.95 -6.33
CA SER A 333 13.11 -6.06 -5.56
C SER A 333 12.02 -6.51 -4.58
N VAL A 334 11.37 -7.64 -4.88
CA VAL A 334 10.42 -8.23 -3.95
C VAL A 334 11.20 -8.55 -2.67
N GLY A 335 10.77 -7.98 -1.54
CA GLY A 335 11.49 -8.14 -0.28
C GLY A 335 11.77 -9.62 0.03
N PRO A 336 12.82 -9.94 0.81
CA PRO A 336 13.34 -11.31 0.96
C PRO A 336 12.33 -12.35 1.47
N TYR A 337 11.15 -11.91 1.94
CA TYR A 337 10.09 -12.75 2.51
C TYR A 337 8.85 -12.92 1.65
N ALA A 338 8.69 -12.17 0.54
CA ALA A 338 7.51 -12.29 -0.30
C ALA A 338 7.40 -13.68 -0.96
N PHE A 339 8.52 -14.21 -1.46
CA PHE A 339 8.57 -15.56 -2.04
C PHE A 339 8.47 -16.68 -1.00
N PRO A 340 9.16 -16.63 0.16
CA PRO A 340 8.90 -17.56 1.26
C PRO A 340 7.44 -17.61 1.69
N ALA A 341 6.73 -16.47 1.73
CA ALA A 341 5.31 -16.40 2.05
C ALA A 341 4.43 -17.07 1.00
N VAL A 342 4.70 -16.86 -0.30
CA VAL A 342 3.97 -17.54 -1.39
C VAL A 342 4.25 -19.05 -1.39
N ALA A 343 5.50 -19.46 -1.15
CA ALA A 343 5.87 -20.87 -1.05
C ALA A 343 5.18 -21.56 0.15
N LEU A 344 5.14 -20.90 1.31
CA LEU A 344 4.41 -21.38 2.49
C LEU A 344 2.91 -21.46 2.22
N GLY A 345 2.32 -20.46 1.56
CA GLY A 345 0.93 -20.49 1.10
C GLY A 345 0.63 -21.70 0.22
N GLY A 346 1.54 -22.02 -0.71
CA GLY A 346 1.49 -23.24 -1.52
C GLY A 346 1.50 -24.52 -0.69
N VAL A 347 2.35 -24.61 0.35
CA VAL A 347 2.41 -25.75 1.28
C VAL A 347 1.10 -25.89 2.08
N PHE A 348 0.49 -24.78 2.53
CA PHE A 348 -0.79 -24.81 3.23
C PHE A 348 -1.96 -25.23 2.32
N CYS A 349 -2.04 -24.69 1.10
CA CYS A 349 -3.02 -25.12 0.11
C CYS A 349 -2.85 -26.62 -0.21
N PHE A 350 -1.61 -27.09 -0.31
CA PHE A 350 -1.31 -28.50 -0.54
C PHE A 350 -1.73 -29.39 0.63
N GLY A 351 -1.43 -28.99 1.88
CA GLY A 351 -1.91 -29.66 3.08
C GLY A 351 -3.44 -29.72 3.15
N GLY A 352 -4.11 -28.63 2.78
CA GLY A 352 -5.57 -28.55 2.71
C GLY A 352 -6.18 -29.48 1.66
N ILE A 353 -5.62 -29.52 0.45
CA ILE A 353 -6.08 -30.44 -0.61
C ILE A 353 -5.88 -31.90 -0.19
N MET A 354 -4.73 -32.23 0.40
CA MET A 354 -4.46 -33.59 0.90
C MET A 354 -5.42 -33.98 2.03
N GLY A 355 -5.67 -33.07 2.98
CA GLY A 355 -6.65 -33.27 4.05
C GLY A 355 -8.09 -33.44 3.54
N TRP A 356 -8.48 -32.68 2.52
CA TRP A 356 -9.77 -32.82 1.87
C TRP A 356 -9.91 -34.14 1.10
N GLN A 357 -8.86 -34.59 0.41
CA GLN A 357 -8.86 -35.86 -0.29
C GLN A 357 -8.98 -37.06 0.66
N THR A 358 -8.28 -37.04 1.81
CA THR A 358 -8.44 -38.07 2.86
C THR A 358 -9.82 -38.01 3.51
N TYR A 359 -10.34 -36.82 3.80
CA TYR A 359 -11.71 -36.64 4.31
C TYR A 359 -12.76 -37.23 3.36
N ARG A 360 -12.68 -36.91 2.07
CA ARG A 360 -13.59 -37.40 1.03
C ARG A 360 -13.52 -38.92 0.88
N ARG A 361 -12.32 -39.53 0.91
CA ARG A 361 -12.15 -40.99 0.86
C ARG A 361 -12.74 -41.69 2.08
N ARG A 362 -12.57 -41.15 3.29
CA ARG A 362 -13.22 -41.69 4.51
C ARG A 362 -14.74 -41.65 4.41
N ARG A 363 -15.31 -40.57 3.88
CA ARG A 363 -16.77 -40.48 3.67
C ARG A 363 -17.29 -41.52 2.67
N ILE A 364 -16.53 -41.82 1.62
CA ILE A 364 -16.87 -42.85 0.63
C ILE A 364 -16.73 -44.25 1.23
N GLN A 365 -15.71 -44.49 2.07
CA GLN A 365 -15.54 -45.76 2.79
C GLN A 365 -16.61 -46.02 3.85
N VAL A 366 -17.17 -44.98 4.48
CA VAL A 366 -18.30 -45.13 5.41
C VAL A 366 -19.64 -45.40 4.69
N ALA A 367 -19.70 -45.15 3.37
CA ALA A 367 -20.87 -45.43 2.53
C ALA A 367 -20.85 -46.84 1.89
N ALA A 368 -19.70 -47.53 1.90
CA ALA A 368 -19.58 -48.93 1.48
C ALA A 368 -19.53 -49.82 2.73
N GLY A 369 -20.46 -50.78 2.83
CA GLY A 369 -20.57 -51.69 3.99
C GLY A 369 -19.33 -52.56 4.25
N PRO A 370 -19.31 -53.32 5.36
CA PRO A 370 -18.07 -53.82 5.99
C PRO A 370 -17.26 -54.90 5.25
N ASP A 371 -17.68 -55.38 4.07
CA ASP A 371 -17.20 -56.66 3.52
C ASP A 371 -16.21 -56.57 2.34
N GLU A 372 -15.58 -55.42 2.10
CA GLU A 372 -14.45 -55.33 1.15
C GLU A 372 -13.19 -54.76 1.85
N ILE A 373 -12.54 -55.60 2.64
CA ILE A 373 -11.19 -55.32 3.17
C ILE A 373 -10.27 -56.49 2.81
N THR A 374 -9.73 -56.46 1.58
CA THR A 374 -8.43 -57.09 1.29
C THR A 374 -7.70 -56.29 0.20
N GLY A 375 -6.67 -55.57 0.64
CA GLY A 375 -5.67 -54.91 -0.20
C GLY A 375 -4.40 -54.69 0.61
N GLU A 376 -3.28 -55.23 0.12
CA GLU A 376 -1.94 -55.30 0.73
C GLU A 376 -1.31 -53.94 1.08
N ASP A 377 -1.79 -53.29 2.16
CA ASP A 377 -1.03 -52.54 3.17
C ASP A 377 -2.00 -51.73 4.04
N GLY A 378 -2.51 -52.34 5.11
CA GLY A 378 -3.43 -51.69 6.06
C GLY A 378 -2.83 -50.53 6.85
N SER A 379 -2.40 -49.44 6.20
CA SER A 379 -1.95 -48.20 6.83
C SER A 379 -2.81 -47.01 6.38
N THR A 380 -3.80 -46.66 7.20
CA THR A 380 -4.50 -45.36 7.11
C THR A 380 -3.71 -44.26 7.82
N THR A 381 -2.41 -44.15 7.54
CA THR A 381 -1.58 -43.06 8.02
C THR A 381 -1.21 -42.16 6.85
N VAL A 382 -1.42 -40.85 6.99
CA VAL A 382 -0.70 -39.89 6.15
C VAL A 382 0.76 -40.28 6.29
N SER A 383 1.40 -40.73 5.19
CA SER A 383 2.78 -41.18 5.25
C SER A 383 3.63 -39.98 5.67
N TRP A 384 3.95 -39.89 6.96
CA TRP A 384 4.75 -38.81 7.54
C TRP A 384 6.07 -38.65 6.79
N LYS A 385 6.58 -39.75 6.21
CA LYS A 385 7.73 -39.78 5.31
C LYS A 385 7.51 -38.95 4.03
N ARG A 386 6.34 -39.05 3.38
CA ARG A 386 6.01 -38.22 2.21
C ARG A 386 5.81 -36.76 2.57
N PHE A 387 5.20 -36.48 3.72
CA PHE A 387 5.05 -35.12 4.23
C PHE A 387 6.41 -34.48 4.52
N ALA A 388 7.27 -35.17 5.27
CA ALA A 388 8.63 -34.73 5.54
C ALA A 388 9.45 -34.55 4.25
N ALA A 389 9.31 -35.45 3.27
CA ALA A 389 9.96 -35.31 1.98
C ALA A 389 9.48 -34.06 1.20
N ALA A 390 8.18 -33.77 1.21
CA ALA A 390 7.62 -32.58 0.55
C ALA A 390 8.07 -31.29 1.23
N ALA A 391 8.13 -31.29 2.57
CA ALA A 391 8.64 -30.16 3.35
C ALA A 391 10.13 -29.91 3.07
N SER A 392 10.96 -30.95 3.08
CA SER A 392 12.39 -30.85 2.75
C SER A 392 12.62 -30.38 1.32
N ALA A 393 11.84 -30.87 0.35
CA ALA A 393 11.91 -30.41 -1.04
C ALA A 393 11.55 -28.92 -1.17
N SER A 394 10.58 -28.45 -0.38
CA SER A 394 10.18 -27.03 -0.35
C SER A 394 11.26 -26.14 0.28
N LEU A 395 11.90 -26.60 1.35
CA LEU A 395 13.04 -25.90 1.96
C LEU A 395 14.23 -25.83 0.99
N ALA A 396 14.57 -26.94 0.33
CA ALA A 396 15.63 -26.97 -0.68
C ALA A 396 15.34 -26.04 -1.85
N TYR A 397 14.08 -25.97 -2.30
CA TYR A 397 13.64 -25.03 -3.34
C TYR A 397 13.88 -23.58 -2.91
N ILE A 398 13.48 -23.21 -1.69
CA ILE A 398 13.67 -21.85 -1.14
C ILE A 398 15.16 -21.49 -1.05
N LEU A 399 16.02 -22.42 -0.64
CA LEU A 399 17.46 -22.17 -0.49
C LEU A 399 18.21 -22.13 -1.83
N LEU A 400 17.80 -22.92 -2.81
CA LEU A 400 18.47 -22.99 -4.12
C LEU A 400 18.01 -21.89 -5.08
N MET A 401 16.77 -21.43 -4.97
CA MET A 401 16.19 -20.44 -5.88
C MET A 401 17.05 -19.15 -6.01
N PRO A 402 17.58 -18.54 -4.93
CA PRO A 402 18.40 -17.32 -5.06
C PRO A 402 19.78 -17.56 -5.69
N VAL A 403 20.27 -18.81 -5.68
CA VAL A 403 21.63 -19.14 -6.14
C VAL A 403 21.62 -19.66 -7.58
N VAL A 404 20.62 -20.46 -7.93
CA VAL A 404 20.53 -21.18 -9.19
C VAL A 404 19.49 -20.59 -10.13
N GLY A 405 18.55 -19.81 -9.61
CA GLY A 405 17.51 -19.12 -10.36
C GLY A 405 16.22 -19.93 -10.56
N PHE A 406 15.10 -19.21 -10.61
CA PHE A 406 13.74 -19.73 -10.72
C PHE A 406 13.57 -20.68 -11.91
N ILE A 407 14.06 -20.26 -13.09
CA ILE A 407 13.88 -21.02 -14.35
C ILE A 407 14.46 -22.43 -14.24
N PHE A 408 15.55 -22.62 -13.47
CA PHE A 408 16.23 -23.89 -13.34
C PHE A 408 15.72 -24.72 -12.16
N VAL A 409 15.42 -24.09 -11.02
CA VAL A 409 15.06 -24.80 -9.78
C VAL A 409 13.59 -25.23 -9.78
N THR A 410 12.68 -24.41 -10.32
CA THR A 410 11.22 -24.67 -10.25
C THR A 410 10.78 -25.92 -11.01
N PRO A 411 11.26 -26.21 -12.23
CA PRO A 411 10.86 -27.43 -12.93
C PRO A 411 11.29 -28.70 -12.19
N VAL A 412 12.48 -28.67 -11.57
CA VAL A 412 13.01 -29.77 -10.75
C VAL A 412 12.17 -29.97 -9.50
N PHE A 413 11.84 -28.88 -8.79
CA PHE A 413 10.98 -28.92 -7.62
C PHE A 413 9.61 -29.52 -7.93
N LEU A 414 8.96 -29.08 -9.00
CA LEU A 414 7.63 -29.59 -9.40
C LEU A 414 7.67 -31.08 -9.76
N VAL A 415 8.73 -31.55 -10.41
CA VAL A 415 8.92 -32.98 -10.69
C VAL A 415 9.12 -33.77 -9.40
N VAL A 416 9.95 -33.27 -8.47
CA VAL A 416 10.16 -33.91 -7.15
C VAL A 416 8.84 -34.00 -6.38
N GLN A 417 8.05 -32.93 -6.34
CA GLN A 417 6.74 -32.94 -5.70
C GLN A 417 5.78 -33.94 -6.35
N SER A 418 5.73 -34.00 -7.68
CA SER A 418 4.92 -34.98 -8.40
C SER A 418 5.29 -36.43 -8.05
N ARG A 419 6.59 -36.71 -7.88
CA ARG A 419 7.09 -38.03 -7.48
C ARG A 419 6.70 -38.38 -6.03
N ILE A 420 6.76 -37.41 -5.12
CA ILE A 420 6.33 -37.58 -3.73
C ILE A 420 4.82 -37.90 -3.65
N ILE A 421 4.01 -37.31 -4.54
CA ILE A 421 2.56 -37.56 -4.68
C ILE A 421 2.26 -38.92 -5.32
N GLY A 422 3.28 -39.60 -5.86
CA GLY A 422 3.16 -40.95 -6.41
C GLY A 422 2.89 -41.00 -7.91
N SER A 423 3.13 -39.90 -8.64
CA SER A 423 3.08 -39.94 -10.11
C SER A 423 4.15 -40.89 -10.66
N ARG A 424 3.75 -41.74 -11.62
CA ARG A 424 4.62 -42.69 -12.32
C ARG A 424 5.02 -42.22 -13.73
N LYS A 425 4.49 -41.08 -14.21
CA LYS A 425 4.66 -40.62 -15.60
C LYS A 425 5.71 -39.49 -15.70
N LEU A 426 6.99 -39.84 -15.52
CA LEU A 426 8.09 -38.87 -15.43
C LEU A 426 8.17 -37.90 -16.63
N VAL A 427 8.06 -38.42 -17.86
CA VAL A 427 8.16 -37.59 -19.09
C VAL A 427 7.08 -36.51 -19.13
N ARG A 428 5.83 -36.87 -18.78
CA ARG A 428 4.71 -35.93 -18.72
C ARG A 428 4.95 -34.88 -17.64
N ASP A 429 5.42 -35.31 -16.47
CA ASP A 429 5.62 -34.42 -15.33
C ASP A 429 6.73 -33.39 -15.61
N CYS A 430 7.81 -33.79 -16.29
CA CYS A 430 8.84 -32.86 -16.76
C CYS A 430 8.30 -31.85 -17.78
N PHE A 431 7.48 -32.30 -18.73
CA PHE A 431 6.89 -31.39 -19.73
C PHE A 431 5.96 -30.36 -19.08
N VAL A 432 5.08 -30.80 -18.18
CA VAL A 432 4.15 -29.94 -17.45
C VAL A 432 4.90 -28.98 -16.54
N SER A 433 5.96 -29.41 -15.85
CA SER A 433 6.72 -28.54 -14.96
C SER A 433 7.42 -27.42 -15.72
N ILE A 434 8.06 -27.71 -16.86
CA ILE A 434 8.70 -26.69 -17.71
C ILE A 434 7.65 -25.69 -18.21
N LEU A 435 6.50 -26.17 -18.69
CA LEU A 435 5.44 -25.30 -19.20
C LEU A 435 4.86 -24.39 -18.11
N LEU A 436 4.60 -24.93 -16.91
CA LEU A 436 4.12 -24.15 -15.78
C LEU A 436 5.16 -23.14 -15.29
N THR A 437 6.44 -23.51 -15.25
CA THR A 437 7.52 -22.58 -14.91
C THR A 437 7.61 -21.45 -15.92
N ALA A 438 7.55 -21.76 -17.23
CA ALA A 438 7.58 -20.74 -18.28
C ALA A 438 6.36 -19.82 -18.22
N ALA A 439 5.16 -20.36 -17.99
CA ALA A 439 3.93 -19.58 -17.84
C ALA A 439 3.99 -18.68 -16.59
N ALA A 440 4.47 -19.21 -15.46
CA ALA A 440 4.66 -18.43 -14.24
C ALA A 440 5.68 -17.31 -14.47
N ALA A 441 6.84 -17.62 -15.05
CA ALA A 441 7.85 -16.60 -15.38
C ALA A 441 7.28 -15.51 -16.29
N ALA A 442 6.53 -15.89 -17.32
CA ALA A 442 5.88 -14.92 -18.20
C ALA A 442 4.85 -14.05 -17.46
N ILE A 443 4.07 -14.60 -16.53
CA ILE A 443 3.14 -13.81 -15.72
C ILE A 443 3.90 -12.83 -14.82
N PHE A 444 4.91 -13.31 -14.09
CA PHE A 444 5.68 -12.44 -13.21
C PHE A 444 6.38 -11.32 -13.99
N THR A 445 7.04 -11.65 -15.11
CA THR A 445 7.76 -10.67 -15.91
C THR A 445 6.84 -9.74 -16.69
N TYR A 446 5.84 -10.25 -17.42
CA TYR A 446 5.06 -9.44 -18.37
C TYR A 446 3.74 -8.92 -17.82
N VAL A 447 3.19 -9.54 -16.78
CA VAL A 447 1.90 -9.13 -16.20
C VAL A 447 2.11 -8.40 -14.87
N LEU A 448 3.02 -8.90 -14.04
CA LEU A 448 3.28 -8.35 -12.71
C LEU A 448 4.50 -7.41 -12.65
N ASN A 449 5.31 -7.37 -13.72
CA ASN A 449 6.54 -6.59 -13.80
C ASN A 449 7.51 -6.87 -12.63
N VAL A 450 7.60 -8.13 -12.21
CA VAL A 450 8.47 -8.63 -11.14
C VAL A 450 9.59 -9.46 -11.76
N GLU A 451 10.85 -9.13 -11.45
CA GLU A 451 12.00 -9.96 -11.80
C GLU A 451 12.08 -11.17 -10.85
N LEU A 452 12.10 -12.36 -11.43
CA LEU A 452 12.33 -13.61 -10.71
C LEU A 452 13.84 -13.88 -10.62
N PRO A 453 14.34 -14.42 -9.49
CA PRO A 453 15.75 -14.78 -9.32
C PRO A 453 16.27 -15.75 -10.38
#